data_AF-A0A7S3T063-F1
#
_entry.id   AF-A0A7S3T063-F1
#
_cell.length_a   1.000
_cell.length_b   1.000
_cell.length_c   1.000
_cell.angle_alpha   90.00
_cell.angle_beta   90.00
_cell.angle_gamma   90.00
#
_symmetry.space_group_name_H-M   'P 1'
#
loop_
_entity.id
_entity.type
_entity.pdbx_description
1 polymer ?
#
loop_
_entity_poly.entity_id
_entity_poly.type
_entity_poly.pdbx_seq_one_letter_code
_entity_poly.pdbx_strand_id
1 'polypeptide(L)'
;VTLKSCLADLSRRPRTMEVLSGDVPLGLYPWRWARDERPSFEALRGGLLCAPILQELILNRFPEETLQWATRVAKWKFTRIIPCHFSNDIRASPAQWLAAFEFL
;
A
#
# COMPACT_ATOMS: atom_id res chain seq x y z
N VAL A 1 6.63 -11.56 1.41
CA VAL A 1 7.79 -10.75 0.96
C VAL A 1 9.06 -11.60 0.88
N THR A 2 9.64 -11.74 -0.31
CA THR A 2 10.92 -12.45 -0.52
C THR A 2 11.99 -11.44 -0.89
N LEU A 3 13.27 -11.70 -0.60
CA LEU A 3 14.40 -10.81 -0.96
C LEU A 3 14.34 -10.26 -2.40
N LYS A 4 13.80 -11.04 -3.35
CA LYS A 4 13.59 -10.63 -4.74
C LYS A 4 12.59 -9.48 -4.93
N SER A 5 11.50 -9.42 -4.15
CA SER A 5 10.52 -8.35 -4.27
C SER A 5 11.07 -7.03 -3.72
N CYS A 6 11.84 -7.08 -2.63
CA CYS A 6 12.54 -5.90 -2.09
C CYS A 6 13.55 -5.30 -3.08
N LEU A 7 14.27 -6.14 -3.81
CA LEU A 7 15.25 -5.71 -4.82
C LEU A 7 14.58 -5.10 -6.06
N ALA A 8 13.41 -5.61 -6.46
CA ALA A 8 12.63 -5.06 -7.57
C ALA A 8 12.02 -3.68 -7.25
N ASP A 9 11.68 -3.43 -5.98
CA ASP A 9 11.23 -2.11 -5.54
C ASP A 9 12.39 -1.10 -5.43
N LEU A 10 13.59 -1.56 -5.07
CA LEU A 10 14.79 -0.71 -5.03
C LEU A 10 15.17 -0.16 -6.41
N SER A 11 14.96 -0.92 -7.48
CA SER A 11 15.27 -0.48 -8.85
C SER A 11 14.30 0.57 -9.40
N ARG A 12 13.13 0.75 -8.77
CA ARG A 12 12.13 1.76 -9.15
C ARG A 12 12.30 3.09 -8.42
N ARG A 13 13.21 3.19 -7.45
CA ARG A 13 13.40 4.42 -6.68
C ARG A 13 14.12 5.48 -7.51
N PRO A 14 13.68 6.75 -7.46
CA PRO A 14 14.45 7.85 -8.03
C PRO A 14 15.80 7.96 -7.31
N ARG A 15 16.89 8.12 -8.07
CA ARG A 15 18.29 8.12 -7.56
C ARG A 15 18.60 9.23 -6.54
N THR A 16 17.69 10.18 -6.35
CA THR A 16 17.86 11.38 -5.53
C THR A 16 17.45 11.22 -4.06
N MET A 17 16.96 10.05 -3.67
CA MET A 17 16.52 9.81 -2.30
C MET A 17 17.74 9.57 -1.39
N GLU A 18 18.13 10.56 -0.58
CA GLU A 18 19.23 10.38 0.38
C GLU A 18 18.90 9.26 1.38
N VAL A 19 19.89 8.41 1.67
CA VAL A 19 19.76 7.30 2.61
C VAL A 19 20.11 7.77 4.02
N LEU A 20 19.33 7.36 5.03
CA LEU A 20 19.71 7.54 6.43
C LEU A 20 20.87 6.59 6.76
N SER A 21 21.97 7.14 7.25
CA SER A 21 23.09 6.41 7.88
C SER A 21 22.73 5.99 9.33
N GLY A 22 21.47 5.63 9.57
CA GLY A 22 20.96 5.18 10.86
C GLY A 22 21.01 3.66 10.95
N ASP A 23 22.12 3.08 10.50
CA ASP A 23 22.31 1.64 10.41
C ASP A 23 22.19 1.02 11.81
N VAL A 24 21.30 0.04 11.94
CA VAL A 24 21.52 -1.06 12.89
C VAL A 24 22.96 -1.54 12.70
N PRO A 25 23.74 -1.77 13.78
CA PRO A 25 25.12 -2.20 13.65
C PRO A 25 25.25 -3.35 12.65
N LEU A 26 26.24 -3.26 11.77
CA LEU A 26 26.56 -4.26 10.74
C LEU A 26 25.59 -4.36 9.55
N GLY A 27 24.64 -3.42 9.38
CA GLY A 27 23.76 -3.44 8.20
C GLY A 27 22.85 -4.67 8.15
N LEU A 28 22.33 -5.08 9.31
CA LEU A 28 21.54 -6.29 9.52
C LEU A 28 20.32 -6.44 8.59
N TYR A 29 19.74 -5.32 8.13
CA TYR A 29 18.58 -5.35 7.24
C TYR A 29 18.99 -5.28 5.77
N PRO A 30 18.37 -6.10 4.89
CA PRO A 30 18.63 -6.06 3.44
C PRO A 30 17.99 -4.84 2.73
N TRP A 31 17.65 -3.78 3.46
CA TRP A 31 17.10 -2.53 2.92
C TRP A 31 17.65 -1.32 3.67
N ARG A 32 17.60 -0.17 3.01
CA ARG A 32 18.04 1.13 3.54
C ARG A 32 16.84 2.06 3.74
N TRP A 33 16.83 2.79 4.86
CA TRP A 33 15.82 3.80 5.15
C TRP A 33 16.08 5.06 4.33
N ALA A 34 15.03 5.59 3.73
CA ALA A 34 15.11 6.85 3.02
C ALA A 34 14.97 8.04 3.98
N ARG A 35 15.64 9.16 3.68
CA ARG A 35 15.52 10.41 4.44
C ARG A 35 14.24 11.18 4.15
N ASP A 36 13.73 11.08 2.93
CA ASP A 36 12.56 11.80 2.48
C ASP A 36 11.48 10.83 2.02
N GLU A 37 10.38 10.78 2.75
CA GLU A 37 9.24 9.93 2.42
C GLU A 37 8.28 10.59 1.42
N ARG A 38 8.38 11.91 1.20
CA ARG A 38 7.46 12.66 0.32
C ARG A 38 7.35 12.07 -1.09
N PRO A 39 8.43 11.64 -1.77
CA PRO A 39 8.30 11.00 -3.08
C PRO A 39 7.44 9.73 -3.05
N SER A 40 7.54 8.93 -1.98
CA SER A 40 6.73 7.72 -1.81
C SER A 40 5.26 8.07 -1.57
N PHE A 41 4.98 9.07 -0.73
CA PHE A 41 3.62 9.54 -0.51
C PHE A 41 3.00 10.13 -1.78
N GLU A 42 3.75 10.93 -2.54
CA GLU A 42 3.33 11.49 -3.83
C GLU A 42 3.01 10.39 -4.86
N ALA A 43 3.82 9.34 -4.90
CA ALA A 43 3.55 8.19 -5.78
C ALA A 43 2.27 7.42 -5.41
N LEU A 44 1.86 7.44 -4.13
CA LEU A 44 0.71 6.69 -3.62
C LEU A 44 -0.58 7.50 -3.54
N ARG A 45 -0.53 8.84 -3.58
CA ARG A 45 -1.64 9.69 -3.17
C ARG A 45 -2.88 9.70 -4.08
N GLY A 46 -2.84 9.09 -5.27
CA GLY A 46 -3.85 9.28 -6.32
C GLY A 46 -4.73 8.08 -6.67
N GLY A 47 -4.53 6.92 -6.04
CA GLY A 47 -5.20 5.68 -6.41
C GLY A 47 -5.97 5.04 -5.26
N LEU A 48 -7.02 4.28 -5.60
CA LEU A 48 -7.59 3.34 -4.65
C LEU A 48 -6.62 2.17 -4.47
N LEU A 49 -6.08 2.01 -3.27
CA LEU A 49 -5.19 0.91 -2.94
C LEU A 49 -5.39 0.46 -1.49
N CYS A 50 -5.30 -0.85 -1.27
CA CYS A 50 -4.98 -1.39 0.04
C CYS A 50 -3.45 -1.38 0.17
N ALA A 51 -2.90 -0.73 1.20
CA ALA A 51 -1.44 -0.63 1.32
C ALA A 51 -0.83 -2.03 1.53
N PRO A 52 0.37 -2.34 0.98
CA PRO A 52 0.96 -3.69 1.05
C PRO A 52 1.05 -4.27 2.46
N ILE A 53 1.29 -3.44 3.48
CA ILE A 53 1.31 -3.89 4.88
C ILE A 53 -0.05 -4.41 5.34
N LEU A 54 -1.15 -3.80 4.89
CA LEU A 54 -2.50 -4.27 5.19
C LEU A 54 -2.78 -5.59 4.48
N GLN A 55 -2.28 -5.75 3.24
CA GLN A 55 -2.47 -6.95 2.45
C GLN A 55 -1.77 -8.17 3.07
N GLU A 56 -0.50 -8.01 3.42
CA GLU A 56 0.37 -9.12 3.83
C GLU A 56 0.27 -9.47 5.32
N LEU A 57 -0.11 -8.52 6.19
CA LEU A 57 0.00 -8.71 7.64
C LEU A 57 -1.31 -8.62 8.41
N ILE A 58 -2.37 -8.04 7.82
CA ILE A 58 -3.59 -7.70 8.57
C ILE A 58 -4.83 -8.31 7.94
N LEU A 59 -5.14 -7.93 6.69
CA LEU A 59 -6.41 -8.29 6.03
C LEU A 59 -6.46 -9.76 5.61
N ASN A 60 -5.29 -10.41 5.44
CA ASN A 60 -5.17 -11.83 5.17
C ASN A 60 -5.35 -12.74 6.39
N ARG A 61 -5.50 -12.20 7.61
CA ARG A 61 -5.70 -13.02 8.82
C ARG A 61 -7.06 -13.70 8.88
N PHE A 62 -8.06 -13.06 8.27
CA PHE A 62 -9.46 -13.50 8.19
C PHE A 62 -9.99 -13.18 6.80
N PRO A 63 -9.49 -13.87 5.75
CA PRO A 63 -9.69 -13.45 4.36
C PRO A 63 -11.16 -13.54 3.94
N GLU A 64 -11.88 -14.59 4.37
CA GLU A 64 -13.29 -14.79 4.08
C GLU A 64 -14.14 -13.69 4.73
N GLU A 65 -13.95 -13.41 6.02
CA GLU A 65 -14.68 -12.37 6.74
C GLU A 65 -14.40 -10.97 6.17
N THR A 66 -13.16 -10.72 5.78
CA THR A 66 -12.74 -9.46 5.15
C THR A 66 -13.38 -9.30 3.78
N LEU A 67 -13.37 -10.34 2.94
CA LEU A 67 -13.99 -10.31 1.61
C LEU A 67 -15.51 -10.20 1.71
N GLN A 68 -16.15 -10.88 2.66
CA GLN A 68 -17.58 -10.72 2.94
C GLN A 68 -17.92 -9.29 3.33
N TRP A 69 -17.11 -8.65 4.18
CA TRP A 69 -17.29 -7.24 4.53
C TRP A 69 -17.13 -6.33 3.30
N ALA A 70 -16.07 -6.50 2.51
CA ALA A 70 -15.85 -5.72 1.30
C ALA A 70 -17.02 -5.87 0.30
N THR A 71 -17.54 -7.10 0.17
CA THR A 71 -18.71 -7.43 -0.66
C THR A 71 -19.99 -6.76 -0.14
N ARG A 72 -20.19 -6.68 1.18
CA ARG A 72 -21.33 -5.95 1.76
C ARG A 72 -21.28 -4.46 1.44
N VAL A 73 -20.10 -3.84 1.54
CA VAL A 73 -19.89 -2.42 1.18
C VAL A 73 -20.16 -2.18 -0.31
N ALA A 74 -19.73 -3.10 -1.18
CA ALA A 74 -19.91 -3.01 -2.63
C ALA A 74 -21.39 -3.04 -3.10
N LYS A 75 -22.34 -3.38 -2.22
CA LYS A 75 -23.78 -3.30 -2.54
C LYS A 75 -24.30 -1.87 -2.56
N TRP A 76 -23.58 -0.92 -1.97
CA TRP A 76 -23.97 0.48 -1.96
C TRP A 76 -23.70 1.14 -3.32
N LYS A 77 -24.56 2.09 -3.71
CA LYS A 77 -24.44 2.83 -4.98
C LYS A 77 -23.55 4.07 -4.84
N PHE A 78 -22.32 3.90 -4.34
CA PHE A 78 -21.38 5.01 -4.23
C PHE A 78 -20.62 5.26 -5.54
N THR A 79 -20.15 6.48 -5.71
CA THR A 79 -19.30 6.92 -6.83
C THR A 79 -17.99 7.54 -6.34
N ARG A 80 -17.81 7.63 -5.02
CA ARG A 80 -16.69 8.29 -4.36
C ARG A 80 -16.38 7.59 -3.03
N ILE A 81 -15.08 7.49 -2.72
CA ILE A 81 -14.55 6.99 -1.46
C ILE A 81 -13.72 8.11 -0.82
N ILE A 82 -13.96 8.35 0.47
CA ILE A 82 -13.23 9.34 1.28
C ILE A 82 -12.45 8.56 2.33
N PRO A 83 -11.20 8.14 2.05
CA PRO A 83 -10.34 7.52 3.05
C PRO A 83 -9.91 8.51 4.13
N CYS A 84 -9.38 8.00 5.25
CA CYS A 84 -8.74 8.83 6.28
C CYS A 84 -7.30 9.24 5.93
N HIS A 85 -6.77 8.77 4.79
CA HIS A 85 -5.37 8.91 4.40
C HIS A 85 -5.24 9.30 2.91
N PHE A 86 -4.15 9.99 2.57
CA PHE A 86 -3.82 10.50 1.23
C PHE A 86 -4.79 11.61 0.75
N SER A 87 -5.03 11.72 -0.56
CA SER A 87 -5.75 12.84 -1.18
C SER A 87 -7.25 12.88 -0.87
N ASN A 88 -7.79 11.91 -0.11
CA ASN A 88 -9.15 11.88 0.46
C ASN A 88 -10.33 12.16 -0.51
N ASP A 89 -10.11 12.06 -1.83
CA ASP A 89 -11.15 12.23 -2.85
C ASP A 89 -10.92 11.23 -4.00
N ILE A 90 -11.32 9.98 -3.77
CA ILE A 90 -11.12 8.91 -4.75
C ILE A 90 -12.45 8.67 -5.47
N ARG A 91 -12.48 8.98 -6.77
CA ARG A 91 -13.60 8.59 -7.65
C ARG A 91 -13.48 7.10 -7.97
N ALA A 92 -14.31 6.29 -7.34
CA ALA A 92 -14.30 4.84 -7.52
C ALA A 92 -15.71 4.28 -7.44
N SER A 93 -15.97 3.28 -8.28
CA SER A 93 -17.19 2.48 -8.26
C SER A 93 -17.09 1.32 -7.26
N PRO A 94 -18.21 0.66 -6.94
CA PRO A 94 -18.19 -0.55 -6.13
C PRO A 94 -17.37 -1.70 -6.72
N ALA A 95 -17.29 -1.79 -8.06
CA ALA A 95 -16.45 -2.77 -8.72
C ALA A 95 -14.95 -2.47 -8.53
N GLN A 96 -14.56 -1.19 -8.65
CA GLN A 96 -13.17 -0.77 -8.38
C GLN A 96 -12.80 -0.94 -6.91
N TRP A 97 -13.77 -0.76 -5.99
CA TRP A 97 -13.60 -1.11 -4.58
C TRP A 97 -13.26 -2.58 -4.39
N LEU A 98 -14.02 -3.50 -4.99
CA LEU A 98 -13.74 -4.94 -4.89
C LEU A 98 -12.38 -5.31 -5.50
N ALA A 99 -12.00 -4.68 -6.61
CA ALA A 99 -10.69 -4.89 -7.22
C ALA A 99 -9.53 -4.57 -6.26
N ALA A 100 -9.71 -3.65 -5.32
CA ALA A 100 -8.69 -3.34 -4.31
C ALA A 100 -8.45 -4.49 -3.31
N PHE A 101 -9.34 -5.49 -3.25
CA PHE A 101 -9.26 -6.67 -2.39
C PHE A 101 -8.85 -7.96 -3.12
N GLU A 102 -8.48 -7.92 -4.40
CA GLU A 102 -8.07 -9.11 -5.20
C GLU A 102 -6.80 -9.82 -4.68
N PHE A 103 -6.12 -9.26 -3.67
CA PHE A 103 -4.98 -9.87 -3.00
C PHE A 103 -5.40 -10.92 -1.93
N LEU A 104 -6.67 -10.96 -1.54
CA LEU A 104 -7.26 -11.96 -0.63
C LEU A 104 -7.68 -13.21 -1.41
#